data_AF-A0A7Y9FK12-F1
#
_entry.id   AF-A0A7Y9FK12-F1
#
_cell.length_a   1.000
_cell.length_b   1.000
_cell.length_c   1.000
_cell.angle_alpha   90.00
_cell.angle_beta   90.00
_cell.angle_gamma   90.00
#
_symmetry.space_group_name_H-M   'P 1'
#
loop_
_entity.id
_entity.type
_entity.pdbx_description
1 polymer ?
#
loop_
_entity_poly.entity_id
_entity_poly.type
_entity_poly.pdbx_seq_one_letter_code
_entity_poly.pdbx_strand_id
1 'polypeptide(L)' 'MPKAICDRCGFEYDLRDLRKEWTGLMVCDADYDPKPRDLAPPKLRAEGLPLRNARPEPDPVFVDPDAPVTADDL' A
#
# COMPACT_ATOMS: atom_id res chain seq x y z
N MET A 1 -22.11 7.32 34.82
CA MET A 1 -21.13 6.70 33.90
C MET A 1 -19.94 7.64 33.78
N PRO A 2 -18.70 7.15 33.63
CA PRO A 2 -17.54 8.03 33.48
C PRO A 2 -17.65 8.83 32.17
N LYS A 3 -17.28 10.11 32.25
CA LYS A 3 -17.24 11.05 31.13
C LYS A 3 -15.80 11.37 30.75
N ALA A 4 -15.59 11.74 29.50
CA ALA A 4 -14.32 12.20 28.98
C ALA A 4 -14.52 13.20 27.84
N ILE A 5 -13.48 13.96 27.55
CA ILE A 5 -13.48 15.00 26.51
C ILE A 5 -12.94 14.41 25.21
N CYS A 6 -13.57 14.75 24.09
CA CYS A 6 -13.03 14.44 22.76
C CYS A 6 -11.81 15.33 22.47
N ASP A 7 -10.69 14.73 22.09
CA ASP A 7 -9.43 15.45 21.81
C ASP A 7 -9.50 16.35 20.55
N ARG A 8 -10.50 16.17 19.68
CA ARG A 8 -10.70 16.95 18.43
C ARG A 8 -11.61 18.16 18.63
N CYS A 9 -12.85 17.93 19.07
CA CYS A 9 -13.85 18.99 19.23
C CYS A 9 -13.92 19.61 20.63
N GLY A 10 -13.32 18.98 21.66
CA GLY A 10 -13.30 19.51 23.03
C GLY A 10 -14.61 19.38 23.81
N PHE A 11 -15.62 18.67 23.27
CA PHE A 11 -16.89 18.41 23.97
C PHE A 11 -16.82 17.14 24.84
N GLU A 12 -17.71 17.06 25.84
CA GLU A 12 -17.81 15.94 26.77
C GLU A 12 -18.75 14.84 26.24
N TYR A 13 -18.28 13.59 26.28
CA TYR A 13 -19.03 12.39 25.88
C TYR A 13 -18.95 11.31 26.97
N ASP A 14 -19.81 10.29 26.89
CA ASP A 14 -19.59 9.10 27.72
C ASP A 14 -18.28 8.41 27.30
N LEU A 15 -17.49 7.96 28.27
CA LEU A 15 -16.18 7.35 28.00
C LEU A 15 -16.30 6.12 27.07
N ARG A 16 -17.42 5.40 27.14
CA ARG A 16 -17.72 4.24 26.29
C ARG A 16 -18.03 4.60 24.83
N ASP A 17 -18.40 5.86 24.58
CA ASP A 17 -18.75 6.35 23.24
C ASP A 17 -17.51 6.94 22.53
N LEU A 18 -16.41 7.19 23.26
CA LEU A 18 -15.15 7.61 22.68
C LEU A 18 -14.38 6.40 22.14
N ARG A 19 -13.70 6.61 21.01
CA ARG A 19 -12.88 5.60 20.33
C ARG A 19 -11.51 6.15 19.97
N LYS A 20 -10.53 5.27 19.87
CA LYS A 20 -9.15 5.66 19.54
C LYS A 20 -8.98 5.80 18.02
N GLU A 21 -8.56 6.98 17.59
CA GLU A 21 -8.19 7.29 16.20
C GLU A 21 -6.85 6.64 15.83
N TRP A 22 -6.56 6.51 14.53
CA TRP A 22 -5.29 6.01 14.02
C TRP A 22 -4.06 6.85 14.42
N THR A 23 -4.27 8.12 14.79
CA THR A 23 -3.26 9.03 15.34
C THR A 23 -2.96 8.78 16.82
N GLY A 24 -3.82 8.00 17.51
CA GLY A 24 -3.71 7.70 18.92
C GLY A 24 -4.57 8.56 19.85
N LEU A 25 -5.30 9.54 19.33
CA LEU A 25 -6.23 10.40 20.08
C LEU A 25 -7.54 9.70 20.42
N MET A 26 -8.21 10.10 21.51
CA MET A 26 -9.56 9.65 21.88
C MET A 26 -10.60 10.63 21.35
N VAL A 27 -11.43 10.17 20.44
CA VAL A 27 -12.35 11.03 19.67
C VAL A 27 -13.78 10.50 19.72
N CYS A 28 -14.76 11.38 19.57
CA CYS A 28 -16.16 11.01 19.40
C CYS A 28 -16.40 10.44 17.98
N ASP A 29 -17.53 9.78 17.76
CA ASP A 29 -17.81 9.12 16.48
C ASP A 29 -17.90 10.10 15.30
N ALA A 30 -18.36 11.33 15.55
CA ALA A 30 -18.45 12.38 14.52
C ALA A 30 -17.07 12.87 14.02
N ASP A 31 -16.07 12.89 14.91
CA ASP A 31 -14.71 13.34 14.61
C ASP A 31 -13.78 12.17 14.23
N TYR A 32 -14.30 10.94 14.17
CA TYR A 32 -13.47 9.76 13.94
C TYR A 32 -12.99 9.68 12.49
N ASP A 33 -11.67 9.77 12.30
CA ASP A 33 -11.01 9.49 11.04
C ASP A 33 -10.49 8.04 10.97
N PRO A 34 -10.87 7.24 9.96
CA PRO A 34 -10.28 5.91 9.75
C PRO A 34 -8.83 6.01 9.26
N LYS A 35 -8.00 5.02 9.61
CA LYS A 35 -6.62 4.95 9.11
C LYS A 35 -6.60 4.93 7.58
N PRO A 36 -5.87 5.85 6.90
CA PRO A 36 -5.69 5.81 5.45
C PRO A 36 -5.14 4.47 4.96
N ARG A 37 -5.68 3.97 3.84
CA ARG A 37 -5.27 2.68 3.25
C ARG A 37 -3.78 2.64 2.90
N ASP A 38 -3.22 3.77 2.50
CA ASP A 38 -1.82 3.86 2.04
C ASP A 38 -0.80 3.72 3.18
N LEU A 39 -1.23 3.92 4.43
CA LEU A 39 -0.40 3.72 5.63
C LEU A 39 -0.43 2.27 6.14
N ALA A 40 -1.22 1.40 5.51
CA ALA A 40 -1.20 -0.03 5.78
C ALA A 40 -0.13 -0.70 4.90
N PRO A 41 0.66 -1.65 5.44
CA PRO A 41 1.60 -2.39 4.62
C PRO A 41 0.84 -3.13 3.50
N PRO A 42 1.39 -3.18 2.27
CA PRO A 42 0.79 -3.96 1.20
C PRO A 42 0.71 -5.43 1.63
N LYS A 43 -0.42 -6.07 1.33
CA LYS A 43 -0.56 -7.52 1.53
C LYS A 43 0.31 -8.23 0.49
N LEU A 44 1.55 -8.57 0.86
CA LEU A 44 2.37 -9.45 0.04
C LEU A 44 1.73 -10.84 0.00
N ARG A 45 1.51 -11.35 -1.21
CA ARG A 45 1.24 -12.77 -1.44
C ARG A 45 2.56 -13.44 -1.79
N ALA A 46 2.69 -14.73 -1.50
CA ALA A 46 3.80 -15.51 -2.02
C ALA A 46 3.87 -15.32 -3.53
N GLU A 47 5.07 -15.09 -4.05
CA GLU A 47 5.29 -15.05 -5.49
C GLU A 47 4.77 -16.38 -6.06
N GLY A 48 3.98 -16.31 -7.13
CA GLY A 48 3.33 -17.49 -7.70
C GLY A 48 4.35 -18.58 -8.03
N LEU A 49 3.89 -19.82 -8.13
CA LEU A 49 4.71 -20.88 -8.71
C LEU A 49 5.19 -20.43 -10.12
N PRO A 50 6.41 -20.80 -10.52
CA PRO A 50 6.90 -20.52 -11.87
C PRO A 50 5.90 -21.03 -12.90
N LEU A 51 5.72 -20.28 -13.99
CA LEU A 51 4.85 -20.66 -15.10
C LEU A 51 5.21 -22.07 -15.58
N ARG A 52 4.22 -22.96 -15.63
CA ARG A 52 4.40 -24.32 -16.17
C ARG A 52 4.84 -24.20 -17.63
N ASN A 53 5.96 -24.85 -17.97
CA ASN A 53 6.60 -24.76 -19.29
C ASN A 53 7.06 -23.33 -19.66
N ALA A 54 7.57 -22.55 -18.68
CA ALA A 54 8.30 -21.33 -18.99
C ALA A 54 9.38 -21.64 -20.05
N ARG A 55 9.38 -20.89 -21.16
CA ARG A 55 10.40 -21.09 -22.18
C ARG A 55 11.77 -20.72 -21.59
N PRO A 56 12.83 -21.46 -21.94
CA PRO A 56 14.18 -21.04 -21.60
C PRO A 56 14.44 -19.66 -22.19
N GLU A 57 15.16 -18.84 -21.42
CA GLU A 57 15.65 -17.54 -21.88
C GLU A 57 16.63 -17.76 -23.06
N PRO A 58 16.49 -17.03 -24.18
CA PRO A 58 17.43 -17.15 -25.29
C PRO A 58 18.81 -16.62 -24.89
N ASP A 59 19.86 -17.09 -25.54
CA ASP A 59 21.19 -16.55 -25.35
C ASP A 59 21.20 -15.04 -25.70
N PRO A 60 21.89 -14.20 -24.91
CA PRO A 60 21.97 -12.77 -25.21
C PRO A 60 22.67 -12.55 -26.56
N VAL A 61 21.96 -11.93 -27.49
CA VAL A 61 22.53 -11.47 -28.77
C VAL A 61 22.99 -10.04 -28.58
N PHE A 62 24.30 -9.82 -28.60
CA PHE A 62 24.89 -8.48 -28.57
C PHE A 62 24.95 -7.94 -29.99
N VAL A 63 24.45 -6.73 -30.19
CA VAL A 63 24.62 -6.00 -31.46
C VAL A 63 25.96 -5.30 -31.41
N ASP A 64 26.84 -5.58 -32.37
CA ASP A 64 28.11 -4.85 -32.50
C ASP A 64 27.81 -3.38 -32.88
N PRO A 65 28.31 -2.40 -32.13
CA PRO A 65 28.04 -0.98 -32.40
C PRO A 65 28.63 -0.51 -33.73
N ASP A 66 29.64 -1.20 -34.26
CA ASP A 66 30.29 -0.91 -35.53
C ASP A 66 29.75 -1.76 -36.70
N ALA A 67 28.77 -2.64 -36.45
CA ALA A 67 28.14 -3.42 -37.52
C ALA A 67 27.23 -2.52 -38.37
N PRO A 68 27.34 -2.56 -39.71
CA PRO A 68 26.46 -1.79 -40.58
C PRO A 68 25.03 -2.35 -40.47
N VAL A 69 24.07 -1.51 -40.06
CA VAL A 69 22.64 -1.83 -40.10
C VAL A 69 22.20 -1.82 -41.56
N THR A 70 21.76 -2.98 -42.06
CA THR A 70 21.28 -3.15 -43.44
C THR A 70 19.76 -3.07 -43.50
N ALA A 71 19.20 -2.92 -44.70
CA ALA A 71 17.74 -2.86 -44.89
C ALA A 71 17.03 -4.17 -44.47
N ASP A 72 17.77 -5.28 -44.35
CA ASP A 72 17.27 -6.57 -43.91
C ASP A 72 17.17 -6.69 -42.36
N ASP A 73 17.71 -5.69 -41.62
CA ASP A 73 17.71 -5.63 -40.15
C ASP A 73 16.55 -4.77 -39.56
N LEU A 74 15.66 -4.21 -40.42
CA LEU A 74 14.49 -3.38 -40.07
C LEU A 74 13.18 -4.12 -40.29
#